data_AF-A0A822DEH1-F1
#
_entry.id   AF-A0A822DEH1-F1
#
_cell.length_a   1.000
_cell.length_b   1.000
_cell.length_c   1.000
_cell.angle_alpha   90.00
_cell.angle_beta   90.00
_cell.angle_gamma   90.00
#
_symmetry.space_group_name_H-M   'P 1'
#
loop_
_entity.id
_entity.type
_entity.pdbx_description
1 polymer ?
#
loop_
_entity_poly.entity_id
_entity_poly.type
_entity_poly.pdbx_seq_one_letter_code
_entity_poly.pdbx_strand_id
1 'polypeptide(L)'
;MYFLAYCNIVPTPRNKWTAAKRYVESDIVFIIYTGAPFYQTRALATRDTWLSRVTHKYFFSSTPYSSLPVTVIEGAGENYMSNMKKLYEGMKIAYQEHNQTSKFYFLSGCDTFVNVPHLLKRLDEYNHTKALVIGGHPFGHTCYKKKNQTASGVSYPSGGAGFFVSAALMEMMYPKIHLFFQDDWPSEKFPYSDVALNCFAASLGVQPSFVPGFWAFTPEQTIKRDGL
;
A
#
# COMPACT_ATOMS: atom_id res chain seq x y z
N MET A 1 -10.03 -28.43 -14.04
CA MET A 1 -9.02 -27.72 -14.86
C MET A 1 -8.46 -26.47 -14.17
N TYR A 2 -9.28 -25.64 -13.53
CA TYR A 2 -8.83 -24.40 -12.84
C TYR A 2 -7.85 -24.57 -11.66
N PHE A 3 -7.84 -25.72 -10.97
CA PHE A 3 -7.02 -25.91 -9.77
C PHE A 3 -5.51 -25.91 -10.07
N LEU A 4 -5.10 -26.43 -11.24
CA LEU A 4 -3.69 -26.44 -11.66
C LEU A 4 -3.22 -25.04 -12.08
N ALA A 5 -4.04 -24.28 -12.82
CA ALA A 5 -3.77 -22.89 -13.18
C ALA A 5 -3.69 -21.99 -11.94
N TYR A 6 -4.61 -22.16 -10.98
CA TYR A 6 -4.63 -21.40 -9.73
C TYR A 6 -3.33 -21.56 -8.93
N CYS A 7 -2.80 -22.78 -8.84
CA CYS A 7 -1.55 -23.03 -8.15
C CYS A 7 -0.30 -22.58 -8.91
N ASN A 8 -0.39 -22.29 -10.20
CA ASN A 8 0.69 -21.66 -10.97
C ASN A 8 0.69 -20.13 -10.79
N ILE A 9 -0.47 -19.55 -10.48
CA ILE A 9 -0.66 -18.10 -10.28
C ILE A 9 -0.20 -17.65 -8.91
N VAL A 10 -0.37 -18.48 -7.89
CA VAL A 10 0.27 -18.26 -6.59
C VAL A 10 1.61 -18.98 -6.64
N PRO A 11 2.73 -18.33 -7.03
CA PRO A 11 4.06 -18.94 -7.04
C PRO A 11 4.45 -19.22 -5.59
N THR A 12 3.91 -20.31 -5.08
CA THR A 12 4.13 -20.84 -3.76
C THR A 12 5.01 -22.03 -4.01
N PRO A 13 6.30 -21.99 -3.66
CA PRO A 13 7.14 -23.18 -3.71
C PRO A 13 6.51 -24.23 -2.78
N ARG A 14 5.72 -25.15 -3.35
CA ARG A 14 4.98 -26.16 -2.58
C ARG A 14 5.94 -27.07 -1.82
N ASN A 15 7.07 -27.36 -2.47
CA ASN A 15 8.13 -28.21 -1.98
C ASN A 15 9.40 -27.36 -2.10
N LYS A 16 10.08 -27.05 -0.99
CA LYS A 16 11.25 -26.12 -0.88
C LYS A 16 10.92 -24.64 -0.64
N TRP A 17 9.94 -24.33 0.20
CA TRP A 17 9.85 -22.98 0.75
C TRP A 17 11.15 -22.64 1.51
N THR A 18 11.73 -21.49 1.18
CA THR A 18 12.84 -20.92 1.95
C THR A 18 12.33 -19.63 2.58
N ALA A 19 12.56 -19.49 3.88
CA ALA A 19 12.21 -18.26 4.59
C ALA A 19 12.93 -17.04 3.97
N ALA A 20 12.35 -15.87 4.21
CA ALA A 20 13.03 -14.61 3.92
C ALA A 20 14.36 -14.59 4.69
N LYS A 21 15.41 -14.06 4.04
CA LYS A 21 16.77 -14.03 4.60
C LYS A 21 17.14 -12.66 5.14
N ARG A 22 16.58 -11.60 4.56
CA ARG A 22 17.04 -10.23 4.78
C ARG A 22 16.17 -9.44 5.75
N TYR A 23 14.88 -9.73 5.76
CA TYR A 23 13.89 -8.94 6.49
C TYR A 23 12.95 -9.81 7.31
N VAL A 24 12.50 -9.25 8.42
CA VAL A 24 11.46 -9.81 9.30
C VAL A 24 10.23 -8.90 9.30
N GLU A 25 9.11 -9.37 9.85
CA GLU A 25 7.85 -8.61 9.80
C GLU A 25 7.96 -7.26 10.54
N SER A 26 8.72 -7.18 11.63
CA SER A 26 8.97 -5.95 12.37
C SER A 26 9.87 -4.95 11.64
N ASP A 27 10.45 -5.31 10.49
CA ASP A 27 11.10 -4.34 9.61
C ASP A 27 10.09 -3.53 8.78
N ILE A 28 8.80 -3.87 8.85
CA ILE A 28 7.74 -3.31 8.01
C ILE A 28 6.68 -2.66 8.89
N VAL A 29 6.26 -1.47 8.50
CA VAL A 29 5.04 -0.85 9.04
C VAL A 29 3.87 -1.17 8.13
N PHE A 30 2.88 -1.91 8.64
CA PHE A 30 1.68 -2.28 7.91
C PHE A 30 0.59 -1.23 8.12
N ILE A 31 0.34 -0.44 7.08
CA ILE A 31 -0.61 0.66 7.08
C ILE A 31 -1.90 0.25 6.37
N ILE A 32 -2.99 0.17 7.12
CA ILE A 32 -4.31 -0.19 6.62
C ILE A 32 -5.22 1.04 6.62
N TYR A 33 -5.70 1.43 5.44
CA TYR A 33 -6.71 2.47 5.31
C TYR A 33 -8.11 1.85 5.33
N THR A 34 -8.98 2.40 6.16
CA THR A 34 -10.35 1.89 6.33
C THR A 34 -11.35 3.01 6.64
N GLY A 35 -12.62 2.64 6.71
CA GLY A 35 -13.71 3.54 7.09
C GLY A 35 -14.73 2.87 7.98
N ALA A 36 -15.43 3.66 8.79
CA ALA A 36 -16.44 3.17 9.73
C ALA A 36 -17.45 2.16 9.15
N PRO A 37 -17.96 2.33 7.91
CA PRO A 37 -18.85 1.34 7.29
C PRO A 37 -18.23 -0.05 7.08
N PHE A 38 -16.90 -0.16 7.09
CA PHE A 38 -16.15 -1.38 6.78
C PHE A 38 -15.53 -2.06 8.00
N TYR A 39 -15.71 -1.52 9.21
CA TYR A 39 -15.08 -2.10 10.40
C TYR A 39 -15.50 -3.55 10.63
N GLN A 40 -16.81 -3.79 10.68
CA GLN A 40 -17.34 -5.11 10.99
C GLN A 40 -17.22 -6.11 9.84
N THR A 41 -17.22 -5.63 8.61
CA THR A 41 -17.26 -6.48 7.41
C THR A 41 -15.88 -6.77 6.83
N ARG A 42 -14.87 -5.93 7.10
CA ARG A 42 -13.53 -6.02 6.48
C ARG A 42 -12.40 -5.86 7.49
N ALA A 43 -12.39 -4.75 8.24
CA ALA A 43 -11.24 -4.41 9.09
C ALA A 43 -11.01 -5.39 10.24
N LEU A 44 -12.09 -5.86 10.90
CA LEU A 44 -11.99 -6.90 11.93
C LEU A 44 -11.43 -8.21 11.37
N ALA A 45 -11.85 -8.63 10.17
CA ALA A 45 -11.30 -9.82 9.53
C ALA A 45 -9.80 -9.66 9.23
N THR A 46 -9.37 -8.48 8.75
CA THR A 46 -7.95 -8.17 8.57
C THR A 46 -7.18 -8.25 9.90
N ARG A 47 -7.70 -7.64 10.97
CA ARG A 47 -7.13 -7.69 12.33
C ARG A 47 -6.98 -9.13 12.83
N ASP A 48 -8.01 -9.95 12.67
CA ASP A 48 -8.10 -11.30 13.25
C ASP A 48 -7.32 -12.35 12.45
N THR A 49 -6.96 -12.04 11.20
CA THR A 49 -6.27 -12.96 10.32
C THR A 49 -4.80 -12.59 10.17
N TRP A 50 -4.37 -12.13 9.00
CA TRP A 50 -2.95 -11.97 8.68
C TRP A 50 -2.29 -10.85 9.49
N LEU A 51 -3.04 -9.79 9.82
CA LEU A 51 -2.51 -8.65 10.57
C LEU A 51 -2.34 -8.98 12.06
N SER A 52 -2.97 -10.04 12.58
CA SER A 52 -2.72 -10.51 13.96
C SER A 52 -1.26 -10.93 14.17
N ARG A 53 -0.57 -11.29 13.08
CA ARG A 53 0.78 -11.89 13.07
C ARG A 53 1.91 -10.89 12.86
N VAL A 54 1.60 -9.59 12.85
CA VAL A 54 2.59 -8.52 12.64
C VAL A 54 2.58 -7.52 13.79
N THR A 55 3.74 -6.92 14.04
CA THR A 55 4.03 -6.05 15.18
C THR A 55 3.63 -4.61 14.90
N HIS A 56 4.18 -3.99 13.86
CA HIS A 56 3.93 -2.58 13.55
C HIS A 56 2.75 -2.45 12.58
N LYS A 57 1.58 -2.10 13.10
CA LYS A 57 0.33 -2.06 12.33
C LYS A 57 -0.56 -0.90 12.72
N TYR A 58 -1.20 -0.30 11.72
CA TYR A 58 -2.14 0.81 11.90
C TYR A 58 -3.42 0.55 11.13
N PHE A 59 -4.55 0.87 11.75
CA PHE A 59 -5.80 1.15 11.05
C PHE A 59 -6.04 2.66 11.07
N PHE A 60 -5.84 3.34 9.95
CA PHE A 60 -6.16 4.76 9.85
C PHE A 60 -7.60 4.94 9.36
N SER A 61 -8.36 5.70 10.14
CA SER A 61 -9.74 6.05 9.83
C SER A 61 -10.13 7.36 10.51
N SER A 62 -11.40 7.74 10.50
CA SER A 62 -11.85 9.02 11.06
C SER A 62 -12.77 8.89 12.26
N THR A 63 -13.28 7.69 12.50
CA THR A 63 -14.22 7.39 13.58
C THR A 63 -13.58 6.38 14.54
N PRO A 64 -13.51 6.66 15.85
CA PRO A 64 -13.00 5.69 16.80
C PRO A 64 -13.90 4.45 16.83
N TYR A 65 -13.33 3.29 17.13
CA TYR A 65 -14.09 2.05 17.28
C TYR A 65 -13.43 1.13 18.30
N SER A 66 -14.13 0.83 19.39
CA SER A 66 -13.54 0.11 20.54
C SER A 66 -13.01 -1.28 20.21
N SER A 67 -13.59 -1.96 19.22
CA SER A 67 -13.15 -3.30 18.81
C SER A 67 -11.97 -3.28 17.84
N LEU A 68 -11.45 -2.13 17.40
CA LEU A 68 -10.32 -2.06 16.47
C LEU A 68 -9.35 -0.97 16.96
N PRO A 69 -8.03 -1.18 16.96
CA PRO A 69 -7.07 -0.14 17.33
C PRO A 69 -6.97 0.91 16.21
N VAL A 70 -8.02 1.72 16.05
CA VAL A 70 -8.10 2.78 15.05
C VAL A 70 -7.29 3.97 15.51
N THR A 71 -6.35 4.40 14.68
CA THR A 71 -5.75 5.72 14.78
C THR A 71 -6.62 6.70 14.00
N VAL A 72 -7.24 7.64 14.72
CA VAL A 72 -8.17 8.61 14.15
C VAL A 72 -7.40 9.74 13.49
N ILE A 73 -7.69 9.99 12.21
CA ILE A 73 -7.20 11.12 11.44
C ILE A 73 -8.22 12.24 11.54
N GLU A 74 -7.93 13.24 12.38
CA GLU A 74 -8.87 14.33 12.64
C GLU A 74 -9.23 15.11 11.37
N GLY A 75 -10.52 15.42 11.23
CA GLY A 75 -11.05 16.12 10.06
C GLY A 75 -10.92 15.36 8.75
N ALA A 76 -10.55 14.08 8.76
CA ALA A 76 -10.87 13.20 7.65
C ALA A 76 -12.35 12.77 7.77
N GLY A 77 -13.04 12.60 6.65
CA GLY A 77 -14.39 12.02 6.61
C GLY A 77 -14.37 10.49 6.56
N GLU A 78 -15.52 9.85 6.27
CA GLU A 78 -15.61 8.39 6.06
C GLU A 78 -15.97 8.00 4.62
N ASN A 79 -15.84 8.95 3.70
CA ASN A 79 -16.16 8.77 2.29
C ASN A 79 -14.89 8.60 1.44
N TYR A 80 -15.08 8.30 0.17
CA TYR A 80 -13.97 8.12 -0.77
C TYR A 80 -13.03 9.33 -0.87
N MET A 81 -13.57 10.55 -0.84
CA MET A 81 -12.77 11.80 -0.91
C MET A 81 -11.79 11.92 0.27
N SER A 82 -12.20 11.44 1.45
CA SER A 82 -11.38 11.51 2.66
C SER A 82 -10.14 10.59 2.64
N ASN A 83 -10.09 9.62 1.74
CA ASN A 83 -8.97 8.68 1.65
C ASN A 83 -7.64 9.38 1.41
N MET A 84 -7.63 10.51 0.69
CA MET A 84 -6.44 11.33 0.49
C MET A 84 -5.85 11.80 1.82
N LYS A 85 -6.69 12.38 2.70
CA LYS A 85 -6.25 12.86 4.02
C LYS A 85 -5.78 11.72 4.91
N LYS A 86 -6.52 10.61 4.93
CA LYS A 86 -6.13 9.41 5.67
C LYS A 86 -4.77 8.91 5.20
N LEU A 87 -4.52 8.87 3.88
CA LEU A 87 -3.26 8.46 3.27
C LEU A 87 -2.07 9.27 3.82
N TYR A 88 -2.04 10.58 3.56
CA TYR A 88 -0.84 11.37 3.85
C TYR A 88 -0.62 11.62 5.34
N GLU A 89 -1.68 11.84 6.14
CA GLU A 89 -1.52 11.97 7.60
C GLU A 89 -1.15 10.64 8.25
N GLY A 90 -1.74 9.53 7.80
CA GLY A 90 -1.37 8.21 8.27
C GLY A 90 0.09 7.86 7.97
N MET A 91 0.58 8.20 6.75
CA MET A 91 1.99 8.04 6.40
C MET A 91 2.91 8.89 7.29
N LYS A 92 2.52 10.14 7.61
CA LYS A 92 3.29 11.00 8.51
C LYS A 92 3.39 10.42 9.91
N ILE A 93 2.28 9.96 10.49
CA ILE A 93 2.24 9.35 11.82
C ILE A 93 3.16 8.11 11.84
N ALA A 94 2.97 7.21 10.88
CA ALA A 94 3.79 6.00 10.76
C ALA A 94 5.29 6.32 10.62
N TYR A 95 5.65 7.33 9.83
CA TYR A 95 7.05 7.74 9.67
C TYR A 95 7.61 8.36 10.95
N GLN A 96 6.87 9.23 11.63
CA GLN A 96 7.32 9.85 12.88
C GLN A 96 7.62 8.80 13.95
N GLU A 97 6.82 7.73 14.03
CA GLU A 97 7.02 6.66 15.00
C GLU A 97 8.12 5.67 14.60
N HIS A 98 8.33 5.44 13.29
CA HIS A 98 9.17 4.34 12.81
C HIS A 98 10.29 4.73 11.85
N ASN A 99 10.62 6.01 11.66
CA ASN A 99 11.66 6.43 10.72
C ASN A 99 13.07 5.90 11.05
N GLN A 100 13.36 5.56 12.32
CA GLN A 100 14.64 4.99 12.72
C GLN A 100 14.68 3.45 12.68
N THR A 101 13.52 2.78 12.64
CA THR A 101 13.45 1.32 12.83
C THR A 101 12.91 0.59 11.61
N SER A 102 12.01 1.20 10.85
CA SER A 102 11.38 0.57 9.70
C SER A 102 12.25 0.62 8.45
N LYS A 103 12.17 -0.44 7.66
CA LYS A 103 12.83 -0.58 6.37
C LYS A 103 11.83 -0.38 5.23
N PHE A 104 10.57 -0.77 5.45
CA PHE A 104 9.51 -0.56 4.47
C PHE A 104 8.20 -0.16 5.14
N TYR A 105 7.35 0.50 4.37
CA TYR A 105 5.97 0.82 4.71
C TYR A 105 5.09 0.11 3.70
N PHE A 106 4.19 -0.77 4.15
CA PHE A 106 3.21 -1.45 3.31
C PHE A 106 1.87 -0.73 3.41
N LEU A 107 1.33 -0.28 2.29
CA LEU A 107 0.07 0.46 2.23
C LEU A 107 -0.99 -0.42 1.58
N SER A 108 -2.15 -0.55 2.21
CA SER A 108 -3.27 -1.34 1.67
C SER A 108 -4.63 -0.90 2.21
N GLY A 109 -5.70 -1.37 1.57
CA GLY A 109 -7.06 -1.29 2.09
C GLY A 109 -7.38 -2.43 3.05
N CYS A 110 -8.46 -2.28 3.82
CA CYS A 110 -8.92 -3.33 4.75
C CYS A 110 -9.57 -4.56 4.08
N ASP A 111 -9.62 -4.62 2.75
CA ASP A 111 -10.06 -5.75 1.91
C ASP A 111 -8.89 -6.53 1.29
N THR A 112 -7.64 -6.19 1.59
CA THR A 112 -6.46 -6.92 1.11
C THR A 112 -6.08 -8.05 2.08
N PHE A 113 -5.91 -9.27 1.57
CA PHE A 113 -5.29 -10.37 2.30
C PHE A 113 -3.80 -10.47 1.96
N VAL A 114 -2.97 -10.65 2.98
CA VAL A 114 -1.51 -10.72 2.82
C VAL A 114 -0.95 -12.01 3.40
N ASN A 115 -0.19 -12.74 2.59
CA ASN A 115 0.67 -13.81 3.09
C ASN A 115 2.03 -13.23 3.50
N VAL A 116 2.18 -12.88 4.78
CA VAL A 116 3.35 -12.15 5.31
C VAL A 116 4.69 -12.85 5.02
N PRO A 117 4.88 -14.16 5.26
CA PRO A 117 6.11 -14.85 4.88
C PRO A 117 6.46 -14.72 3.38
N HIS A 118 5.44 -14.80 2.52
CA HIS A 118 5.59 -14.65 1.07
C HIS A 118 5.96 -13.23 0.65
N LEU A 119 5.41 -12.26 1.34
CA LEU A 119 5.71 -10.85 1.13
C LEU A 119 7.14 -10.53 1.56
N LEU A 120 7.58 -11.02 2.72
CA LEU A 120 8.96 -10.86 3.20
C LEU A 120 9.98 -11.46 2.23
N LYS A 121 9.67 -12.64 1.67
CA LYS A 121 10.56 -13.29 0.72
C LYS A 121 10.78 -12.48 -0.54
N ARG A 122 9.73 -11.82 -1.05
CA ARG A 122 9.83 -10.93 -2.23
C ARG A 122 10.71 -9.72 -1.93
N LEU A 123 10.72 -9.23 -0.69
CA LEU A 123 11.56 -8.10 -0.32
C LEU A 123 13.05 -8.43 -0.28
N ASP A 124 13.47 -9.71 -0.19
CA ASP A 124 14.90 -10.09 -0.16
C ASP A 124 15.73 -9.44 -1.30
N GLU A 125 15.10 -9.23 -2.46
CA GLU A 125 15.73 -8.66 -3.66
C GLU A 125 15.90 -7.12 -3.60
N TYR A 126 15.25 -6.46 -2.65
CA TYR A 126 15.17 -5.01 -2.58
C TYR A 126 16.01 -4.43 -1.44
N ASN A 127 16.68 -3.32 -1.73
CA ASN A 127 17.43 -2.57 -0.73
C ASN A 127 16.62 -1.36 -0.25
N HIS A 128 16.16 -1.38 1.01
CA HIS A 128 15.37 -0.30 1.61
C HIS A 128 16.09 1.06 1.68
N THR A 129 17.43 1.08 1.56
CA THR A 129 18.21 2.33 1.51
C THR A 129 18.17 2.98 0.13
N LYS A 130 17.54 2.35 -0.87
CA LYS A 130 17.23 2.95 -2.16
C LYS A 130 15.77 3.38 -2.14
N ALA A 131 15.47 4.51 -2.78
CA ALA A 131 14.11 4.99 -2.92
C ALA A 131 13.33 4.09 -3.90
N LEU A 132 12.32 3.38 -3.40
CA LEU A 132 11.59 2.35 -4.13
C LEU A 132 10.08 2.44 -3.86
N VAL A 133 9.31 2.22 -4.93
CA VAL A 133 7.92 1.75 -4.86
C VAL A 133 7.88 0.32 -5.39
N ILE A 134 7.30 -0.62 -4.64
CA ILE A 134 7.24 -2.04 -5.04
C ILE A 134 5.80 -2.51 -4.90
N GLY A 135 5.22 -3.01 -5.99
CA GLY A 135 3.85 -3.52 -5.97
C GLY A 135 3.58 -4.35 -7.21
N GLY A 136 2.32 -4.46 -7.60
CA GLY A 136 1.98 -5.13 -8.85
C GLY A 136 0.65 -4.63 -9.38
N HIS A 137 0.14 -5.33 -10.37
CA HIS A 137 -1.11 -4.95 -11.04
C HIS A 137 -1.04 -3.52 -11.63
N PRO A 138 -0.17 -3.31 -12.63
CA PRO A 138 0.11 -1.97 -13.16
C PRO A 138 -1.12 -1.37 -13.84
N PHE A 139 -1.35 -0.09 -13.58
CA PHE A 139 -2.25 0.78 -14.32
C PHE A 139 -1.50 2.01 -14.82
N GLY A 140 -2.12 2.81 -15.68
CA GLY A 140 -1.58 4.07 -16.17
C GLY A 140 -2.47 5.25 -15.78
N HIS A 141 -1.88 6.39 -15.39
CA HIS A 141 -2.63 7.61 -15.14
C HIS A 141 -1.78 8.87 -15.36
N THR A 142 -2.42 9.97 -15.75
CA THR A 142 -1.80 11.30 -15.88
C THR A 142 -1.48 11.89 -14.50
N CYS A 143 -0.31 12.50 -14.35
CA CYS A 143 0.06 13.19 -13.11
C CYS A 143 -0.18 14.70 -13.20
N TYR A 144 -0.08 15.36 -12.05
CA TYR A 144 -0.25 16.80 -11.91
C TYR A 144 0.96 17.38 -11.18
N LYS A 145 1.56 18.44 -11.73
CA LYS A 145 2.61 19.22 -11.03
C LYS A 145 2.00 20.23 -10.07
N LYS A 146 0.83 20.75 -10.44
CA LYS A 146 -0.04 21.66 -9.68
C LYS A 146 -1.48 21.35 -10.06
N LYS A 147 -2.46 21.79 -9.27
CA LYS A 147 -3.90 21.46 -9.49
C LYS A 147 -4.39 21.70 -10.92
N ASN A 148 -3.85 22.70 -11.60
CA ASN A 148 -4.24 23.07 -12.97
C ASN A 148 -3.17 22.75 -14.05
N GLN A 149 -2.11 22.01 -13.72
CA GLN A 149 -1.01 21.72 -14.64
C GLN A 149 -0.69 20.22 -14.65
N THR A 150 -0.94 19.58 -15.78
CA THR A 150 -0.61 18.17 -16.01
C THR A 150 0.91 17.95 -16.12
N ALA A 151 1.32 16.72 -15.88
CA ALA A 151 2.67 16.21 -16.02
C ALA A 151 2.65 14.91 -16.84
N SER A 152 3.83 14.38 -17.16
CA SER A 152 3.96 13.03 -17.69
C SER A 152 3.24 12.04 -16.77
N GLY A 153 2.45 11.15 -17.37
CA GLY A 153 1.79 10.08 -16.62
C GLY A 153 2.76 9.07 -16.04
N VAL A 154 2.25 8.25 -15.14
CA VAL A 154 2.98 7.17 -14.49
C VAL A 154 2.29 5.85 -14.74
N SER A 155 3.08 4.77 -14.77
CA SER A 155 2.54 3.47 -14.40
C SER A 155 2.58 3.34 -12.88
N TYR A 156 1.52 2.84 -12.26
CA TYR A 156 1.41 2.74 -10.80
C TYR A 156 0.86 1.37 -10.37
N PRO A 157 1.29 0.83 -9.21
CA PRO A 157 0.69 -0.36 -8.63
C PRO A 157 -0.68 -0.03 -8.06
N SER A 158 -1.62 -0.97 -8.19
CA SER A 158 -2.96 -0.81 -7.63
C SER A 158 -2.93 -0.74 -6.11
N GLY A 159 -3.62 0.24 -5.52
CA GLY A 159 -3.80 0.32 -4.07
C GLY A 159 -4.55 -0.88 -3.48
N GLY A 160 -5.48 -1.49 -4.23
CA GLY A 160 -6.23 -2.66 -3.77
C GLY A 160 -5.38 -3.94 -3.64
N ALA A 161 -4.29 -4.03 -4.40
CA ALA A 161 -3.30 -5.10 -4.26
C ALA A 161 -2.35 -4.88 -3.08
N GLY A 162 -2.32 -3.66 -2.55
CA GLY A 162 -1.28 -3.15 -1.67
C GLY A 162 0.05 -2.92 -2.39
N PHE A 163 0.88 -2.05 -1.83
CA PHE A 163 2.24 -1.81 -2.33
C PHE A 163 3.15 -1.27 -1.21
N PHE A 164 4.44 -1.29 -1.48
CA PHE A 164 5.48 -0.83 -0.59
C PHE A 164 6.05 0.52 -0.99
N VAL A 165 6.44 1.27 0.03
CA VAL A 165 7.37 2.39 -0.04
C VAL A 165 8.57 2.04 0.85
N SER A 166 9.79 2.14 0.31
CA SER A 166 11.03 1.96 1.10
C SER A 166 11.23 3.08 2.11
N ALA A 167 12.00 2.83 3.16
CA ALA A 167 12.44 3.87 4.11
C ALA A 167 13.05 5.10 3.43
N ALA A 168 13.98 4.90 2.47
CA ALA A 168 14.62 6.01 1.75
C ALA A 168 13.61 6.88 0.96
N LEU A 169 12.63 6.25 0.30
CA LEU A 169 11.57 7.02 -0.38
C LEU A 169 10.67 7.75 0.61
N MET A 170 10.31 7.11 1.74
CA MET A 170 9.49 7.77 2.76
C MET A 170 10.21 9.00 3.35
N GLU A 171 11.52 8.91 3.59
CA GLU A 171 12.35 10.03 4.04
C GLU A 171 12.36 11.19 3.03
N MET A 172 12.42 10.90 1.73
CA MET A 172 12.32 11.93 0.68
C MET A 172 10.93 12.55 0.60
N MET A 173 9.88 11.74 0.82
CA MET A 173 8.48 12.17 0.73
C MET A 173 8.06 13.00 1.93
N TYR A 174 8.41 12.57 3.15
CA TYR A 174 7.94 13.15 4.42
C TYR A 174 7.99 14.69 4.49
N PRO A 175 9.10 15.38 4.18
CA PRO A 175 9.14 16.84 4.29
C PRO A 175 8.25 17.57 3.27
N LYS A 176 7.80 16.90 2.21
CA LYS A 176 7.00 17.49 1.12
C LYS A 176 5.58 16.90 1.02
N ILE A 177 5.26 15.88 1.82
CA ILE A 177 4.05 15.09 1.69
C ILE A 177 2.79 15.96 1.83
N HIS A 178 2.76 16.82 2.84
CA HIS A 178 1.63 17.71 3.07
C HIS A 178 1.41 18.68 1.90
N LEU A 179 2.48 19.35 1.45
CA LEU A 179 2.45 20.28 0.33
C LEU A 179 1.94 19.58 -0.94
N PHE A 180 2.47 18.40 -1.26
CA PHE A 180 2.05 17.68 -2.46
C PHE A 180 0.54 17.35 -2.45
N PHE A 181 0.04 16.80 -1.34
CA PHE A 181 -1.34 16.31 -1.29
C PHE A 181 -2.39 17.41 -1.09
N GLN A 182 -2.03 18.53 -0.47
CA GLN A 182 -2.95 19.66 -0.27
C GLN A 182 -2.87 20.69 -1.40
N ASP A 183 -1.67 21.01 -1.88
CA ASP A 183 -1.44 22.17 -2.76
C ASP A 183 -1.27 21.75 -4.22
N ASP A 184 -0.54 20.67 -4.49
CA ASP A 184 -0.21 20.28 -5.86
C ASP A 184 -1.23 19.33 -6.48
N TRP A 185 -1.68 18.32 -5.73
CA TRP A 185 -2.61 17.31 -6.22
C TRP A 185 -4.06 17.81 -6.17
N PRO A 186 -4.83 17.74 -7.29
CA PRO A 186 -6.25 18.13 -7.34
C PRO A 186 -7.17 17.10 -6.68
N SER A 187 -7.01 16.88 -5.37
CA SER A 187 -7.75 15.88 -4.57
C SER A 187 -9.27 16.02 -4.64
N GLU A 188 -9.78 17.23 -4.89
CA GLU A 188 -11.21 17.53 -4.97
C GLU A 188 -11.86 16.95 -6.24
N LYS A 189 -11.06 16.75 -7.29
CA LYS A 189 -11.50 16.18 -8.57
C LYS A 189 -11.02 14.75 -8.77
N PHE A 190 -9.83 14.44 -8.29
CA PHE A 190 -9.17 13.15 -8.51
C PHE A 190 -8.69 12.57 -7.17
N PRO A 191 -9.59 12.07 -6.30
CA PRO A 191 -9.26 11.51 -4.98
C PRO A 191 -8.60 10.10 -5.07
N TYR A 192 -7.72 9.89 -6.04
CA TYR A 192 -7.09 8.60 -6.32
C TYR A 192 -5.77 8.51 -5.56
N SER A 193 -5.83 8.00 -4.34
CA SER A 193 -4.73 8.03 -3.37
C SER A 193 -3.48 7.25 -3.83
N ASP A 194 -3.67 6.10 -4.45
CA ASP A 194 -2.58 5.28 -5.00
C ASP A 194 -1.93 5.97 -6.22
N VAL A 195 -2.73 6.54 -7.11
CA VAL A 195 -2.24 7.34 -8.24
C VAL A 195 -1.42 8.54 -7.74
N ALA A 196 -1.98 9.33 -6.83
CA ALA A 196 -1.37 10.54 -6.32
C ALA A 196 -0.02 10.25 -5.66
N LEU A 197 0.07 9.21 -4.83
CA LEU A 197 1.32 8.78 -4.20
C LEU A 197 2.37 8.39 -5.24
N ASN A 198 1.99 7.68 -6.29
CA ASN A 198 2.92 7.27 -7.33
C ASN A 198 3.35 8.45 -8.24
N CYS A 199 2.46 9.42 -8.47
CA CYS A 199 2.83 10.69 -9.09
C CYS A 199 3.81 11.48 -8.22
N PHE A 200 3.66 11.44 -6.89
CA PHE A 200 4.60 12.05 -5.97
C PHE A 200 5.97 11.33 -6.02
N ALA A 201 5.98 10.01 -5.99
CA ALA A 201 7.23 9.24 -6.15
C ALA A 201 7.92 9.56 -7.49
N ALA A 202 7.16 9.66 -8.57
CA ALA A 202 7.69 10.02 -9.88
C ALA A 202 8.24 11.45 -9.95
N SER A 203 7.63 12.42 -9.26
CA SER A 203 8.16 13.79 -9.17
C SER A 203 9.49 13.85 -8.40
N LEU A 204 9.77 12.83 -7.59
CA LEU A 204 11.05 12.58 -6.91
C LEU A 204 12.02 11.70 -7.73
N GLY A 205 11.67 11.37 -8.98
CA GLY A 205 12.49 10.55 -9.87
C GLY A 205 12.40 9.05 -9.64
N VAL A 206 11.41 8.57 -8.87
CA VAL A 206 11.25 7.15 -8.54
C VAL A 206 10.12 6.52 -9.36
N GLN A 207 10.43 5.41 -10.02
CA GLN A 207 9.46 4.61 -10.78
C GLN A 207 9.13 3.31 -10.05
N PRO A 208 7.90 2.78 -10.14
CA PRO A 208 7.55 1.53 -9.48
C PRO A 208 8.23 0.31 -10.08
N SER A 209 8.58 -0.64 -9.21
CA SER A 209 8.94 -2.00 -9.57
C SER A 209 7.70 -2.89 -9.48
N PHE A 210 7.34 -3.53 -10.59
CA PHE A 210 6.18 -4.42 -10.66
C PHE A 210 6.60 -5.88 -10.45
N VAL A 211 5.99 -6.51 -9.46
CA VAL A 211 6.31 -7.86 -8.97
C VAL A 211 5.06 -8.73 -9.00
N PRO A 212 5.14 -9.97 -9.49
CA PRO A 212 4.04 -10.93 -9.39
C PRO A 212 3.67 -11.24 -7.93
N GLY A 213 2.38 -11.42 -7.65
CA GLY A 213 1.87 -11.74 -6.30
C GLY A 213 1.14 -10.60 -5.60
N PHE A 214 1.05 -9.44 -6.25
CA PHE A 214 0.18 -8.33 -5.83
C PHE A 214 -1.01 -8.29 -6.79
N TRP A 215 -2.20 -8.64 -6.31
CA TRP A 215 -3.40 -8.76 -7.13
C TRP A 215 -4.53 -7.90 -6.57
N ALA A 216 -5.06 -7.00 -7.40
CA ALA A 216 -6.22 -6.17 -7.06
C ALA A 216 -7.56 -6.88 -7.36
N PHE A 217 -7.50 -7.97 -8.12
CA PHE A 217 -8.67 -8.77 -8.50
C PHE A 217 -8.57 -10.15 -7.88
N THR A 218 -9.71 -10.84 -7.81
CA THR A 218 -9.69 -12.23 -7.36
C THR A 218 -8.82 -13.06 -8.30
N PRO A 219 -8.21 -14.15 -7.83
CA PRO A 219 -7.42 -15.01 -8.70
C PRO A 219 -8.21 -15.50 -9.93
N GLU A 220 -9.53 -15.72 -9.81
CA GLU A 220 -10.39 -16.08 -10.95
C GLU A 220 -10.44 -14.98 -12.01
N GLN A 221 -10.60 -13.73 -11.59
CA GLN A 221 -10.58 -12.58 -12.49
C GLN A 221 -9.20 -12.39 -13.12
N THR A 222 -8.13 -12.60 -12.34
CA THR A 222 -6.74 -12.58 -12.85
C THR A 222 -6.53 -13.68 -13.90
N ILE A 223 -6.98 -14.91 -13.66
CA ILE A 223 -6.95 -16.03 -14.62
C ILE A 223 -7.61 -15.62 -15.93
N LYS A 224 -8.85 -15.13 -15.85
CA LYS A 224 -9.64 -14.76 -17.03
C LYS A 224 -9.00 -13.64 -17.83
N ARG A 225 -8.45 -12.63 -17.14
CA ARG A 225 -7.83 -11.47 -17.78
C ARG A 225 -6.48 -11.81 -18.41
N ASP A 226 -5.66 -12.59 -17.71
CA ASP A 226 -4.27 -12.86 -18.10
C ASP A 226 -4.15 -14.13 -18.98
N GLY A 227 -5.25 -14.85 -19.20
CA GLY A 227 -5.32 -16.01 -20.10
C GLY A 227 -4.59 -17.26 -19.57
N LEU A 228 -4.60 -17.45 -18.24
CA LEU A 228 -3.85 -18.49 -17.53
C LEU A 228 -4.64 -19.78 -17.25
#